data_AF-A0A1H2DDE9-F1
#
_entry.id   AF-A0A1H2DDE9-F1
#
_cell.length_a   1.000
_cell.length_b   1.000
_cell.length_c   1.000
_cell.angle_alpha   90.00
_cell.angle_beta   90.00
_cell.angle_gamma   90.00
#
_symmetry.space_group_name_H-M   'P 1'
#
loop_
_entity.id
_entity.type
_entity.pdbx_description
1 polymer ?
#
loop_
_entity_poly.entity_id
_entity_poly.type
_entity_poly.pdbx_seq_one_letter_code
_entity_poly.pdbx_strand_id
1 'polypeptide(L)'
;MITAEVLVDVTDAATLRRAALDRVAEAGFVADEDRSVDQVRNAERDAVHADITAALDWVIDVDAIVIDGVGAEVIGSTVSVAEGEDEGSDAAGAGAEEMPDFAALFAVCRCGADDCEDCSGFQMTPRSAAILWAVAHLHADFAYDDVQHFGDAPVSEKDDGWAVFADYPRITWGQDAVWRRQAARAFDDLAAGLVAGRLPLATCPAEEMAMHLMLRSAQGAAADGWGIPPEKLNLLPEHDDDFDWDLAVDVLLQDEDILHLFSEQLDGIEDPESEENQRFRIGDYRPEAWFRPFQNATPRDGRRPFRR
;
A
#
# COMPACT_ATOMS: atom_id res chain seq x y z
N MET A 1 17.41 -24.39 -3.80
CA MET A 1 17.99 -23.29 -3.02
C MET A 1 16.94 -22.20 -3.04
N ILE A 2 16.38 -21.89 -1.87
CA ILE A 2 15.38 -20.83 -1.71
C ILE A 2 16.13 -19.69 -1.01
N THR A 3 16.03 -18.49 -1.57
CA THR A 3 16.55 -17.27 -0.93
C THR A 3 15.39 -16.60 -0.22
N ALA A 4 15.55 -16.32 1.07
CA ALA A 4 14.63 -15.51 1.85
C ALA A 4 15.33 -14.19 2.19
N GLU A 5 14.66 -13.07 1.92
CA GLU A 5 15.18 -11.73 2.18
C GLU A 5 14.31 -11.07 3.25
N VAL A 6 14.95 -10.42 4.22
CA VAL A 6 14.28 -9.64 5.28
C VAL A 6 14.81 -8.23 5.19
N LEU A 7 13.91 -7.28 4.91
CA LEU A 7 14.20 -5.86 4.89
C LEU A 7 13.87 -5.28 6.27
N VAL A 8 14.83 -4.58 6.88
CA VAL A 8 14.68 -3.97 8.20
C VAL A 8 14.94 -2.49 8.09
N ASP A 9 13.95 -1.68 8.42
CA ASP A 9 14.11 -0.24 8.59
C ASP A 9 14.58 0.08 10.01
N VAL A 10 15.68 0.83 10.13
CA VAL A 10 16.27 1.20 11.41
C VAL A 10 15.71 2.55 11.85
N THR A 11 14.62 2.51 12.59
CA THR A 11 13.91 3.72 13.06
C THR A 11 14.61 4.45 14.22
N ASP A 12 15.44 3.75 14.99
CA ASP A 12 16.27 4.31 16.06
C ASP A 12 17.64 3.60 16.15
N ALA A 13 18.63 4.18 15.47
CA ALA A 13 19.99 3.66 15.44
C ALA A 13 20.68 3.64 16.81
N ALA A 14 20.31 4.54 17.74
CA ALA A 14 20.92 4.59 19.06
C ALA A 14 20.41 3.43 19.94
N THR A 15 19.12 3.14 19.86
CA THR A 15 18.53 1.98 20.54
C THR A 15 19.07 0.66 19.97
N LEU A 16 19.18 0.54 18.64
CA LEU A 16 19.76 -0.64 17.99
C LEU A 16 21.21 -0.89 18.44
N ARG A 17 22.07 0.13 18.39
CA ARG A 17 23.47 0.01 18.82
C ARG A 17 23.61 -0.41 20.27
N ARG A 18 22.75 0.12 21.16
CA ARG A 18 22.75 -0.27 22.57
C ARG A 18 22.40 -1.75 22.74
N ALA A 19 21.35 -2.21 22.07
CA ALA A 19 20.96 -3.62 22.11
C ALA A 19 22.06 -4.55 21.56
N ALA A 20 22.73 -4.15 20.48
CA ALA A 20 23.88 -4.87 19.93
C ALA A 20 25.05 -4.97 20.92
N LEU A 21 25.42 -3.85 21.56
CA LEU A 21 26.51 -3.83 22.55
C LEU A 21 26.21 -4.67 23.80
N ASP A 22 24.95 -4.71 24.23
CA ASP A 22 24.52 -5.58 25.33
C ASP A 22 24.71 -7.06 24.94
N ARG A 23 24.35 -7.46 23.72
CA ARG A 23 24.58 -8.82 23.21
C ARG A 23 26.06 -9.16 23.05
N VAL A 24 26.89 -8.23 22.58
CA VAL A 24 28.36 -8.38 22.55
C VAL A 24 28.92 -8.59 23.96
N ALA A 25 28.37 -7.94 24.98
CA ALA A 25 28.83 -8.11 26.36
C ALA A 25 28.49 -9.50 26.92
N GLU A 26 27.35 -10.05 26.54
CA GLU A 26 26.86 -11.37 26.98
C GLU A 26 27.44 -12.53 26.15
N ALA A 27 27.94 -12.25 24.94
CA ALA A 27 28.47 -13.26 24.04
C ALA A 27 29.77 -13.93 24.55
N GLY A 28 29.83 -15.24 24.34
CA GLY A 28 31.04 -16.04 24.54
C GLY A 28 31.92 -15.99 23.29
N PHE A 29 33.10 -15.38 23.40
CA PHE A 29 34.09 -15.34 22.32
C PHE A 29 35.17 -16.40 22.52
N VAL A 30 35.66 -16.94 21.41
CA VAL A 30 36.79 -17.86 21.38
C VAL A 30 38.00 -17.11 20.80
N ALA A 31 39.15 -17.20 21.46
CA ALA A 31 40.40 -16.64 20.96
C ALA A 31 40.93 -17.46 19.78
N ASP A 32 41.54 -16.78 18.80
CA ASP A 32 42.34 -17.41 17.76
C ASP A 32 43.85 -17.35 18.12
N GLU A 33 44.72 -17.90 17.26
CA GLU A 33 46.17 -17.97 17.54
C GLU A 33 46.82 -16.57 17.65
N ASP A 34 46.18 -15.52 17.11
CA ASP A 34 46.75 -14.18 16.95
C ASP A 34 46.10 -13.12 17.86
N ARG A 35 44.95 -13.40 18.46
CA ARG A 35 44.17 -12.44 19.28
C ARG A 35 43.62 -13.06 20.56
N SER A 36 43.69 -12.30 21.64
CA SER A 36 43.00 -12.66 22.89
C SER A 36 41.49 -12.47 22.78
N VAL A 37 40.74 -13.15 23.64
CA VAL A 37 39.27 -13.00 23.76
C VAL A 37 38.86 -11.54 23.93
N ASP A 38 39.62 -10.77 24.74
CA ASP A 38 39.33 -9.36 24.95
C ASP A 38 39.61 -8.50 23.71
N GLN A 39 40.61 -8.86 22.91
CA GLN A 39 40.90 -8.19 21.64
C GLN A 39 39.80 -8.45 20.60
N VAL A 40 39.30 -9.69 20.51
CA VAL A 40 38.17 -10.04 19.64
C VAL A 40 36.91 -9.27 20.08
N ARG A 41 36.57 -9.33 21.36
CA ARG A 41 35.39 -8.62 21.90
C ARG A 41 35.47 -7.11 21.69
N ASN A 42 36.64 -6.49 21.87
CA ASN A 42 36.79 -5.06 21.64
C ASN A 42 36.68 -4.71 20.15
N ALA A 43 37.20 -5.55 19.25
CA ALA A 43 37.02 -5.35 17.81
C ALA A 43 35.53 -5.40 17.40
N GLU A 44 34.75 -6.31 17.98
CA GLU A 44 33.30 -6.37 17.75
C GLU A 44 32.57 -5.12 18.27
N ARG A 45 32.95 -4.61 19.46
CA ARG A 45 32.40 -3.35 19.96
C ARG A 45 32.75 -2.17 19.06
N ASP A 46 33.99 -2.10 18.61
CA ASP A 46 34.45 -1.06 17.70
C ASP A 46 33.69 -1.12 16.36
N ALA A 47 33.41 -2.33 15.86
CA ALA A 47 32.59 -2.55 14.67
C ALA A 47 31.15 -2.06 14.86
N VAL A 48 30.48 -2.43 15.96
CA VAL A 48 29.11 -1.96 16.30
C VAL A 48 29.03 -0.44 16.44
N HIS A 49 30.08 0.20 16.96
CA HIS A 49 30.15 1.65 17.04
C HIS A 49 30.36 2.33 15.69
N ALA A 50 31.17 1.72 14.81
CA ALA A 50 31.52 2.27 13.52
C ALA A 50 30.44 2.05 12.45
N ASP A 51 29.70 0.95 12.53
CA ASP A 51 28.83 0.47 11.46
C ASP A 51 27.47 -0.04 12.00
N ILE A 52 26.39 0.45 11.39
CA ILE A 52 25.03 0.04 11.74
C ILE A 52 24.71 -1.38 11.24
N THR A 53 25.35 -1.85 10.17
CA THR A 53 25.24 -3.25 9.72
C THR A 53 25.77 -4.20 10.80
N ALA A 54 26.95 -3.90 11.34
CA ALA A 54 27.53 -4.68 12.42
C ALA A 54 26.62 -4.68 13.66
N ALA A 55 25.96 -3.55 13.98
CA ALA A 55 24.98 -3.52 15.06
C ALA A 55 23.77 -4.43 14.77
N LEU A 56 23.29 -4.45 13.53
CA LEU A 56 22.13 -5.24 13.13
C LEU A 56 22.43 -6.76 13.14
N ASP A 57 23.61 -7.17 12.68
CA ASP A 57 24.08 -8.56 12.70
C ASP A 57 24.07 -9.17 14.10
N TRP A 58 24.35 -8.35 15.12
CA TRP A 58 24.34 -8.82 16.51
C TRP A 58 22.92 -9.06 17.06
N VAL A 59 21.90 -8.44 16.46
CA VAL A 59 20.52 -8.45 16.94
C VAL A 59 19.64 -9.41 16.14
N ILE A 60 19.89 -9.57 14.85
CA ILE A 60 19.11 -10.48 13.99
C ILE A 60 19.62 -11.91 14.15
N ASP A 61 18.68 -12.83 14.37
CA ASP A 61 18.92 -14.27 14.28
C ASP A 61 18.31 -14.78 12.97
N VAL A 62 19.16 -14.93 11.95
CA VAL A 62 18.72 -15.39 10.62
C VAL A 62 18.32 -16.86 10.63
N ASP A 63 18.87 -17.65 11.56
CA ASP A 63 18.52 -19.07 11.69
C ASP A 63 17.11 -19.25 12.24
N ALA A 64 16.60 -18.27 13.00
CA ALA A 64 15.22 -18.25 13.49
C ALA A 64 14.17 -17.99 12.39
N ILE A 65 14.57 -17.66 11.15
CA ILE A 65 13.65 -17.44 10.03
C ILE A 65 13.01 -18.77 9.58
N VAL A 66 13.75 -19.88 9.65
CA VAL A 66 13.24 -21.20 9.29
C VAL A 66 12.77 -21.91 10.55
N ILE A 67 11.48 -22.25 10.60
CA ILE A 67 10.90 -22.97 11.74
C ILE A 67 11.56 -24.35 11.88
N ASP A 68 12.06 -24.65 13.08
CA ASP A 68 12.63 -25.95 13.39
C ASP A 68 11.65 -27.10 13.06
N GLY A 69 12.18 -28.16 12.46
CA GLY A 69 11.43 -29.40 12.20
C GLY A 69 10.58 -29.41 10.93
N VAL A 70 10.65 -28.38 10.07
CA VAL A 70 9.96 -28.34 8.76
C VAL A 70 10.74 -29.03 7.63
N GLY A 71 11.88 -29.65 7.92
CA GLY A 71 12.72 -30.33 6.93
C GLY A 71 13.49 -29.38 6.01
N ALA A 72 13.70 -28.13 6.43
CA ALA A 72 14.56 -27.14 5.79
C ALA A 72 15.68 -26.73 6.76
N GLU A 73 16.84 -26.39 6.22
CA GLU A 73 18.04 -25.99 6.96
C GLU A 73 18.60 -24.70 6.32
N VAL A 74 19.04 -23.75 7.15
CA VAL A 74 19.72 -22.54 6.69
C VAL A 74 21.16 -22.90 6.36
N ILE A 75 21.54 -22.80 5.09
CA ILE A 75 22.88 -23.17 4.60
C ILE A 75 23.84 -21.97 4.63
N GLY A 76 23.31 -20.75 4.79
CA GLY A 76 24.07 -19.53 4.95
C GLY A 76 23.18 -18.30 4.93
N SER A 77 23.73 -17.19 5.42
CA SER A 77 23.08 -15.87 5.44
C SER A 77 24.04 -14.81 4.91
N THR A 78 23.47 -13.77 4.32
CA THR A 78 24.18 -12.56 3.90
C THR A 78 23.40 -11.36 4.42
N VAL A 79 24.08 -10.45 5.09
CA VAL A 79 23.50 -9.19 5.55
C VAL A 79 24.24 -8.05 4.86
N SER A 80 23.50 -7.08 4.36
CA SER A 80 24.02 -5.89 3.71
C SER A 80 23.16 -4.69 4.07
N VAL A 81 23.80 -3.53 4.26
CA VAL A 81 23.07 -2.26 4.39
C VAL A 81 23.17 -1.51 3.07
N ALA A 82 22.01 -1.09 2.56
CA ALA A 82 21.92 -0.07 1.53
C ALA A 82 21.71 1.27 2.23
N GLU A 83 22.71 2.15 2.18
CA GLU A 83 22.48 3.56 2.46
C GLU A 83 21.65 4.11 1.30
N GLY A 84 20.50 4.70 1.61
CA GLY A 84 19.65 5.33 0.61
C GLY A 84 20.34 6.56 0.04
N GLU A 85 21.25 6.39 -0.90
CA GLU A 85 21.73 7.43 -1.79
C GLU A 85 21.40 7.06 -3.24
N ASP A 86 20.72 7.99 -3.92
CA ASP A 86 20.48 8.02 -5.36
C ASP A 86 21.78 7.74 -6.14
N GLU A 87 21.82 6.66 -6.92
CA GLU A 87 22.24 6.59 -8.33
C GLU A 87 22.47 5.12 -8.73
N GLY A 88 21.86 4.72 -9.84
CA GLY A 88 21.54 3.32 -10.15
C GLY A 88 22.71 2.34 -10.34
N SER A 89 22.45 1.07 -10.00
CA SER A 89 22.53 -0.05 -10.94
C SER A 89 22.07 -1.36 -10.30
N ASP A 90 21.07 -1.98 -10.94
CA ASP A 90 20.88 -3.42 -11.13
C ASP A 90 21.12 -4.39 -9.96
N ALA A 91 20.11 -4.49 -9.07
CA ALA A 91 19.71 -5.77 -8.48
C ALA A 91 18.23 -5.73 -8.08
N ALA A 92 17.36 -6.28 -8.93
CA ALA A 92 15.95 -6.55 -8.64
C ALA A 92 15.81 -7.75 -7.67
N GLY A 93 14.90 -7.78 -6.69
CA GLY A 93 13.90 -6.79 -6.33
C GLY A 93 12.85 -7.32 -5.35
N ALA A 94 12.25 -6.38 -4.62
CA ALA A 94 10.85 -6.29 -4.17
C ALA A 94 10.78 -5.04 -3.27
N GLY A 95 10.26 -3.88 -3.64
CA GLY A 95 9.54 -3.41 -4.81
C GLY A 95 8.94 -2.07 -4.40
N ALA A 96 9.78 -1.10 -3.99
CA ALA A 96 9.34 0.29 -3.99
C ALA A 96 9.18 0.65 -5.46
N GLU A 97 7.97 0.49 -5.99
CA GLU A 97 7.66 0.82 -7.37
C GLU A 97 8.08 2.28 -7.59
N GLU A 98 9.05 2.47 -8.49
CA GLU A 98 9.56 3.80 -8.79
C GLU A 98 8.38 4.66 -9.26
N MET A 99 8.21 5.82 -8.63
CA MET A 99 7.06 6.69 -8.90
C MET A 99 6.99 6.95 -10.41
N PRO A 100 5.83 6.67 -11.06
CA PRO A 100 5.67 6.96 -12.48
C PRO A 100 5.94 8.43 -12.82
N ASP A 101 6.33 8.70 -14.07
CA ASP A 101 6.48 10.06 -14.57
C ASP A 101 5.09 10.71 -14.75
N PHE A 102 4.47 11.10 -13.63
CA PHE A 102 3.16 11.72 -13.61
C PHE A 102 3.15 13.09 -14.29
N ALA A 103 4.29 13.75 -14.41
CA ALA A 103 4.40 14.99 -15.18
C ALA A 103 4.14 14.74 -16.66
N ALA A 104 4.64 13.61 -17.21
CA ALA A 104 4.37 13.21 -18.58
C ALA A 104 2.97 12.58 -18.75
N LEU A 105 2.55 11.73 -17.80
CA LEU A 105 1.29 10.98 -17.90
C LEU A 105 0.05 11.86 -17.72
N PHE A 106 0.15 12.93 -16.92
CA PHE A 106 -0.95 13.84 -16.60
C PHE A 106 -0.57 15.29 -16.88
N ALA A 107 -0.03 15.54 -18.08
CA ALA A 107 0.31 16.88 -18.51
C ALA A 107 -0.95 17.77 -18.58
N VAL A 108 -0.94 18.86 -17.82
CA VAL A 108 -2.05 19.81 -17.71
C VAL A 108 -1.96 20.95 -18.72
N CYS A 109 -3.10 21.34 -19.27
CA CYS A 109 -3.25 22.52 -20.12
C CYS A 109 -3.32 23.80 -19.27
N ARG A 110 -2.59 24.84 -19.69
CA ARG A 110 -2.49 26.13 -18.97
C ARG A 110 -2.85 27.35 -19.84
N CYS A 111 -3.52 27.12 -20.97
CA CYS A 111 -3.72 28.19 -21.94
C CYS A 111 -4.70 29.28 -21.47
N GLY A 112 -5.58 28.95 -20.50
CA GLY A 112 -6.50 29.90 -19.87
C GLY A 112 -7.56 30.47 -20.82
N ALA A 113 -7.84 29.79 -21.94
CA ALA A 113 -8.84 30.22 -22.90
C ALA A 113 -10.22 29.66 -22.52
N ASP A 114 -11.24 30.52 -22.53
CA ASP A 114 -12.62 30.17 -22.15
C ASP A 114 -13.25 29.08 -23.05
N ASP A 115 -12.69 28.83 -24.24
CA ASP A 115 -13.16 27.86 -25.23
C ASP A 115 -12.21 26.66 -25.41
N CYS A 116 -11.19 26.51 -24.56
CA CYS A 116 -10.27 25.37 -24.65
C CYS A 116 -10.83 24.16 -23.91
N GLU A 117 -11.23 23.14 -24.68
CA GLU A 117 -11.75 21.87 -24.15
C GLU A 117 -10.75 21.16 -23.19
N ASP A 118 -9.45 21.40 -23.33
CA ASP A 118 -8.41 20.79 -22.49
C ASP A 118 -8.30 21.43 -21.10
N CYS A 119 -8.67 22.71 -20.93
CA CYS A 119 -8.67 23.38 -19.62
C CYS A 119 -10.06 23.82 -19.14
N SER A 120 -11.14 23.58 -19.90
CA SER A 120 -12.52 23.94 -19.52
C SER A 120 -13.23 22.86 -18.69
N GLY A 121 -12.51 21.96 -18.04
CA GLY A 121 -13.06 20.84 -17.27
C GLY A 121 -12.06 20.28 -16.25
N PHE A 122 -12.43 19.19 -15.60
CA PHE A 122 -11.55 18.53 -14.63
C PHE A 122 -10.27 18.01 -15.31
N GLN A 123 -9.14 18.41 -14.76
CA GLN A 123 -7.83 17.90 -15.14
C GLN A 123 -7.24 17.19 -13.93
N MET A 124 -6.96 15.89 -14.07
CA MET A 124 -6.11 15.21 -13.10
C MET A 124 -4.71 15.81 -13.20
N THR A 125 -4.25 16.49 -12.16
CA THR A 125 -2.90 17.08 -12.14
C THR A 125 -1.85 16.02 -11.81
N PRO A 126 -0.56 16.23 -12.18
CA PRO A 126 0.52 15.31 -11.83
C PRO A 126 0.62 15.04 -10.33
N ARG A 127 0.47 16.10 -9.50
CA ARG A 127 0.56 16.00 -8.04
C ARG A 127 -0.62 15.25 -7.44
N SER A 128 -1.84 15.50 -7.91
CA SER A 128 -3.03 14.75 -7.49
C SER A 128 -2.94 13.27 -7.88
N ALA A 129 -2.48 12.97 -9.11
CA ALA A 129 -2.27 11.60 -9.57
C ALA A 129 -1.23 10.85 -8.72
N ALA A 130 -0.12 11.51 -8.37
CA ALA A 130 0.92 10.93 -7.53
C ALA A 130 0.42 10.56 -6.13
N ILE A 131 -0.37 11.43 -5.50
CA ILE A 131 -0.97 11.13 -4.19
C ILE A 131 -1.98 9.98 -4.31
N LEU A 132 -2.87 10.00 -5.30
CA LEU A 132 -3.84 8.93 -5.50
C LEU A 132 -3.16 7.57 -5.74
N TRP A 133 -2.08 7.55 -6.50
CA TRP A 133 -1.29 6.34 -6.73
C TRP A 133 -0.66 5.81 -5.44
N ALA A 134 -0.11 6.70 -4.60
CA ALA A 134 0.50 6.32 -3.33
C ALA A 134 -0.51 5.76 -2.35
N VAL A 135 -1.66 6.42 -2.18
CA VAL A 135 -2.70 5.94 -1.25
C VAL A 135 -3.35 4.65 -1.77
N ALA A 136 -3.44 4.44 -3.08
CA ALA A 136 -3.89 3.17 -3.65
C ALA A 136 -2.94 2.03 -3.24
N HIS A 137 -1.63 2.23 -3.35
CA HIS A 137 -0.64 1.22 -2.93
C HIS A 137 -0.73 0.94 -1.44
N LEU A 138 -0.83 1.99 -0.62
CA LEU A 138 -0.95 1.86 0.83
C LEU A 138 -2.20 1.06 1.23
N HIS A 139 -3.35 1.36 0.63
CA HIS A 139 -4.59 0.61 0.87
C HIS A 139 -4.52 -0.82 0.36
N ALA A 140 -3.87 -1.06 -0.79
CA ALA A 140 -3.66 -2.40 -1.28
C ALA A 140 -2.84 -3.22 -0.28
N ASP A 141 -1.71 -2.68 0.20
CA ASP A 141 -0.86 -3.33 1.19
C ASP A 141 -1.62 -3.67 2.47
N PHE A 142 -2.27 -2.68 3.08
CA PHE A 142 -3.05 -2.92 4.29
C PHE A 142 -4.20 -3.90 4.08
N ALA A 143 -4.88 -3.87 2.92
CA ALA A 143 -5.94 -4.82 2.62
C ALA A 143 -5.39 -6.24 2.44
N TYR A 144 -4.24 -6.43 1.78
CA TYR A 144 -3.63 -7.76 1.68
C TYR A 144 -3.10 -8.25 3.02
N ASP A 145 -2.58 -7.36 3.87
CA ASP A 145 -2.16 -7.69 5.24
C ASP A 145 -3.34 -8.11 6.11
N ASP A 146 -4.47 -7.40 6.03
CA ASP A 146 -5.73 -7.81 6.67
C ASP A 146 -6.11 -9.24 6.23
N VAL A 147 -6.03 -9.56 4.93
CA VAL A 147 -6.31 -10.93 4.45
C VAL A 147 -5.33 -11.95 5.02
N GLN A 148 -4.03 -11.64 5.02
CA GLN A 148 -3.01 -12.56 5.54
C GLN A 148 -3.19 -12.83 7.03
N HIS A 149 -3.54 -11.80 7.80
CA HIS A 149 -3.68 -11.88 9.24
C HIS A 149 -4.99 -12.56 9.66
N PHE A 150 -6.12 -12.14 9.07
CA PHE A 150 -7.45 -12.56 9.52
C PHE A 150 -8.08 -13.66 8.66
N GLY A 151 -7.65 -13.83 7.41
CA GLY A 151 -8.17 -14.85 6.50
C GLY A 151 -9.68 -14.73 6.29
N ASP A 152 -10.43 -15.76 6.70
CA ASP A 152 -11.90 -15.84 6.61
C ASP A 152 -12.61 -15.31 7.87
N ALA A 153 -11.88 -14.86 8.90
CA ALA A 153 -12.50 -14.35 10.12
C ALA A 153 -13.40 -13.15 9.80
N PRO A 154 -14.60 -13.03 10.39
CA PRO A 154 -15.45 -11.87 10.14
C PRO A 154 -14.89 -10.62 10.83
N VAL A 155 -15.11 -9.46 10.21
CA VAL A 155 -14.87 -8.18 10.87
C VAL A 155 -15.86 -8.03 12.01
N SER A 156 -15.40 -7.53 13.16
CA SER A 156 -16.26 -7.28 14.32
C SER A 156 -16.03 -5.87 14.87
N GLU A 157 -17.09 -5.21 15.32
CA GLU A 157 -17.02 -3.85 15.88
C GLU A 157 -16.11 -3.72 17.12
N LYS A 158 -15.73 -4.85 17.74
CA LYS A 158 -14.92 -4.89 18.96
C LYS A 158 -13.43 -5.12 18.68
N ASP A 159 -13.08 -5.44 17.45
CA ASP A 159 -11.72 -5.78 17.04
C ASP A 159 -11.12 -4.59 16.29
N ASP A 160 -10.13 -3.95 16.90
CA ASP A 160 -9.45 -2.76 16.37
C ASP A 160 -8.27 -3.11 15.44
N GLY A 161 -8.07 -4.39 15.13
CA GLY A 161 -6.94 -4.86 14.34
C GLY A 161 -7.10 -4.77 12.81
N TRP A 162 -8.31 -4.54 12.29
CA TRP A 162 -8.55 -4.45 10.84
C TRP A 162 -8.18 -3.06 10.32
N ALA A 163 -7.27 -3.00 9.34
CA ALA A 163 -6.79 -1.73 8.80
C ALA A 163 -7.71 -1.16 7.71
N VAL A 164 -8.25 -2.00 6.82
CA VAL A 164 -9.04 -1.56 5.66
C VAL A 164 -10.46 -2.11 5.70
N PHE A 165 -10.66 -3.39 5.98
CA PHE A 165 -12.00 -3.99 5.87
C PHE A 165 -12.97 -3.57 6.97
N ALA A 166 -12.49 -2.95 8.06
CA ALA A 166 -13.36 -2.27 9.02
C ALA A 166 -14.05 -1.03 8.45
N ASP A 167 -13.45 -0.39 7.45
CA ASP A 167 -14.00 0.77 6.76
C ASP A 167 -14.95 0.40 5.60
N TYR A 168 -15.14 -0.90 5.33
CA TYR A 168 -16.10 -1.36 4.35
C TYR A 168 -17.51 -1.47 4.96
N PRO A 169 -18.58 -1.44 4.14
CA PRO A 169 -19.95 -1.64 4.60
C PRO A 169 -20.14 -2.97 5.33
N ARG A 170 -20.97 -2.98 6.39
CA ARG A 170 -21.17 -4.16 7.26
C ARG A 170 -21.64 -5.42 6.51
N ILE A 171 -22.36 -5.25 5.40
CA ILE A 171 -22.79 -6.38 4.55
C ILE A 171 -21.62 -7.21 4.01
N THR A 172 -20.40 -6.63 3.99
CA THR A 172 -19.18 -7.29 3.52
C THR A 172 -18.37 -7.94 4.65
N TRP A 173 -18.69 -7.66 5.91
CA TRP A 173 -17.85 -8.06 7.05
C TRP A 173 -17.72 -9.57 7.23
N GLY A 174 -18.72 -10.34 6.76
CA GLY A 174 -18.70 -11.79 6.77
C GLY A 174 -18.13 -12.47 5.52
N GLN A 175 -17.61 -11.70 4.55
CA GLN A 175 -17.05 -12.25 3.32
C GLN A 175 -15.72 -12.97 3.56
N ASP A 176 -15.38 -13.94 2.70
CA ASP A 176 -14.19 -14.78 2.87
C ASP A 176 -12.89 -14.12 2.36
N ALA A 177 -11.76 -14.78 2.59
CA ALA A 177 -10.46 -14.31 2.11
C ALA A 177 -10.40 -14.16 0.59
N VAL A 178 -11.13 -14.97 -0.18
CA VAL A 178 -11.12 -14.91 -1.66
C VAL A 178 -11.81 -13.64 -2.15
N TRP A 179 -12.95 -13.30 -1.56
CA TRP A 179 -13.64 -12.04 -1.80
C TRP A 179 -12.75 -10.87 -1.40
N ARG A 180 -12.14 -10.92 -0.22
CA ARG A 180 -11.26 -9.85 0.29
C ARG A 180 -10.02 -9.63 -0.56
N ARG A 181 -9.37 -10.68 -1.08
CA ARG A 181 -8.26 -10.52 -2.04
C ARG A 181 -8.70 -9.82 -3.33
N GLN A 182 -9.93 -10.09 -3.80
CA GLN A 182 -10.47 -9.39 -4.96
C GLN A 182 -10.77 -7.93 -4.67
N ALA A 183 -11.26 -7.61 -3.47
CA ALA A 183 -11.44 -6.23 -3.02
C ALA A 183 -10.09 -5.50 -2.85
N ALA A 184 -9.08 -6.13 -2.24
CA ALA A 184 -7.72 -5.59 -2.14
C ALA A 184 -7.12 -5.27 -3.52
N ARG A 185 -7.31 -6.16 -4.51
CA ARG A 185 -6.86 -5.94 -5.89
C ARG A 185 -7.53 -4.74 -6.57
N ALA A 186 -8.70 -4.30 -6.11
CA ALA A 186 -9.35 -3.13 -6.69
C ALA A 186 -8.47 -1.86 -6.57
N PHE A 187 -7.73 -1.72 -5.47
CA PHE A 187 -6.76 -0.64 -5.31
C PHE A 187 -5.61 -0.73 -6.33
N ASP A 188 -5.04 -1.92 -6.52
CA ASP A 188 -4.02 -2.18 -7.56
C ASP A 188 -4.57 -1.86 -8.97
N ASP A 189 -5.83 -2.21 -9.24
CA ASP A 189 -6.47 -1.99 -10.55
C ASP A 189 -6.68 -0.49 -10.85
N LEU A 190 -7.02 0.30 -9.83
CA LEU A 190 -7.10 1.75 -9.92
C LEU A 190 -5.71 2.39 -10.09
N ALA A 191 -4.72 1.94 -9.32
CA ALA A 191 -3.33 2.37 -9.43
C ALA A 191 -2.76 2.09 -10.83
N ALA A 192 -3.03 0.92 -11.41
CA ALA A 192 -2.63 0.56 -12.77
C ALA A 192 -3.28 1.47 -13.83
N GLY A 193 -4.45 2.05 -13.54
CA GLY A 193 -5.06 3.09 -14.37
C GLY A 193 -4.18 4.34 -14.42
N LEU A 194 -3.73 4.81 -13.26
CA LEU A 194 -2.86 5.98 -13.11
C LEU A 194 -1.50 5.77 -13.78
N VAL A 195 -0.86 4.61 -13.57
CA VAL A 195 0.42 4.25 -14.23
C VAL A 195 0.29 4.26 -15.75
N ALA A 196 -0.90 3.95 -16.27
CA ALA A 196 -1.17 3.96 -17.70
C ALA A 196 -1.66 5.33 -18.24
N GLY A 197 -1.58 6.40 -17.43
CA GLY A 197 -1.99 7.76 -17.82
C GLY A 197 -3.50 7.91 -18.05
N ARG A 198 -4.32 7.07 -17.41
CA ARG A 198 -5.78 7.14 -17.51
C ARG A 198 -6.37 7.58 -16.18
N LEU A 199 -7.52 8.26 -16.23
CA LEU A 199 -8.33 8.47 -15.04
C LEU A 199 -8.71 7.13 -14.43
N PRO A 200 -8.60 6.96 -13.11
CA PRO A 200 -8.86 5.69 -12.43
C PRO A 200 -10.37 5.47 -12.25
N LEU A 201 -11.14 5.39 -13.33
CA LEU A 201 -12.60 5.21 -13.23
C LEU A 201 -12.94 3.79 -12.75
N ALA A 202 -13.84 3.71 -11.78
CA ALA A 202 -14.35 2.44 -11.27
C ALA A 202 -15.17 1.71 -12.34
N THR A 203 -14.90 0.41 -12.49
CA THR A 203 -15.59 -0.46 -13.44
C THR A 203 -16.57 -1.42 -12.77
N CYS A 204 -16.54 -1.54 -11.44
CA CYS A 204 -17.42 -2.37 -10.62
C CYS A 204 -17.55 -1.79 -9.18
N PRO A 205 -18.51 -2.26 -8.37
CA PRO A 205 -18.69 -1.77 -6.99
C PRO A 205 -17.45 -1.88 -6.10
N ALA A 206 -16.62 -2.91 -6.27
CA ALA A 206 -15.39 -3.03 -5.49
C ALA A 206 -14.39 -1.91 -5.80
N GLU A 207 -14.24 -1.55 -7.08
CA GLU A 207 -13.41 -0.40 -7.49
C GLU A 207 -14.02 0.93 -7.04
N GLU A 208 -15.35 1.04 -7.01
CA GLU A 208 -16.05 2.22 -6.49
C GLU A 208 -15.77 2.43 -5.00
N MET A 209 -15.93 1.39 -4.17
CA MET A 209 -15.61 1.45 -2.74
C MET A 209 -14.13 1.79 -2.51
N ALA A 210 -13.23 1.15 -3.26
CA ALA A 210 -11.80 1.44 -3.20
C ALA A 210 -11.51 2.91 -3.53
N MET A 211 -12.17 3.47 -4.55
CA MET A 211 -12.02 4.88 -4.93
C MET A 211 -12.46 5.84 -3.82
N HIS A 212 -13.60 5.59 -3.16
CA HIS A 212 -14.03 6.40 -2.02
C HIS A 212 -12.99 6.43 -0.89
N LEU A 213 -12.43 5.27 -0.54
CA LEU A 213 -11.38 5.18 0.48
C LEU A 213 -10.09 5.89 0.04
N MET A 214 -9.69 5.71 -1.22
CA MET A 214 -8.54 6.39 -1.81
C MET A 214 -8.70 7.91 -1.77
N LEU A 215 -9.84 8.46 -2.19
CA LEU A 215 -10.08 9.91 -2.23
C LEU A 215 -10.06 10.51 -0.82
N ARG A 216 -10.74 9.87 0.14
CA ARG A 216 -10.70 10.28 1.56
C ARG A 216 -9.27 10.29 2.10
N SER A 217 -8.50 9.27 1.79
CA SER A 217 -7.09 9.16 2.17
C SER A 217 -6.19 10.16 1.45
N ALA A 218 -6.43 10.43 0.17
CA ALA A 218 -5.66 11.40 -0.62
C ALA A 218 -5.81 12.82 -0.06
N GLN A 219 -7.01 13.18 0.39
CA GLN A 219 -7.25 14.44 1.07
C GLN A 219 -6.41 14.56 2.35
N GLY A 220 -6.40 13.52 3.18
CA GLY A 220 -5.55 13.46 4.37
C GLY A 220 -4.05 13.50 4.04
N ALA A 221 -3.62 12.74 3.03
CA ALA A 221 -2.23 12.66 2.57
C ALA A 221 -1.70 14.03 2.12
N ALA A 222 -2.49 14.75 1.32
CA ALA A 222 -2.15 16.09 0.86
C ALA A 222 -2.08 17.11 2.00
N ALA A 223 -3.00 17.02 2.97
CA ALA A 223 -3.07 17.96 4.10
C ALA A 223 -1.94 17.73 5.12
N ASP A 224 -1.66 16.47 5.44
CA ASP A 224 -0.76 16.09 6.53
C ASP A 224 0.65 15.68 6.05
N GLY A 225 0.86 15.59 4.72
CA GLY A 225 2.16 15.34 4.10
C GLY A 225 2.65 13.90 4.21
N TRP A 226 1.74 12.92 4.23
CA TRP A 226 2.08 11.48 4.18
C TRP A 226 1.80 10.88 2.79
N GLY A 227 2.29 9.66 2.55
CA GLY A 227 2.12 8.96 1.27
C GLY A 227 3.26 9.23 0.29
N ILE A 228 3.29 10.42 -0.32
CA ILE A 228 4.42 10.87 -1.16
C ILE A 228 5.29 11.84 -0.35
N PRO A 229 6.61 11.59 -0.23
CA PRO A 229 7.51 12.54 0.42
C PRO A 229 7.48 13.91 -0.27
N PRO A 230 7.41 15.02 0.50
CA PRO A 230 7.29 16.37 -0.07
C PRO A 230 8.35 16.71 -1.10
N GLU A 231 9.59 16.24 -0.92
CA GLU A 231 10.69 16.44 -1.85
C GLU A 231 10.42 15.82 -3.24
N LYS A 232 9.74 14.66 -3.31
CA LYS A 232 9.35 14.03 -4.59
C LYS A 232 8.16 14.75 -5.21
N LEU A 233 7.18 15.13 -4.40
CA LEU A 233 6.00 15.87 -4.87
C LEU A 233 6.38 17.24 -5.46
N ASN A 234 7.37 17.90 -4.85
CA ASN A 234 7.87 19.20 -5.29
C ASN A 234 8.61 19.17 -6.64
N LEU A 235 9.05 17.98 -7.10
CA LEU A 235 9.61 17.81 -8.45
C LEU A 235 8.54 17.83 -9.54
N LEU A 236 7.27 17.61 -9.18
CA LEU A 236 6.15 17.62 -10.13
C LEU A 236 5.65 19.05 -10.38
N PRO A 237 5.19 19.37 -11.60
CA PRO A 237 4.67 20.69 -11.94
C PRO A 237 3.46 21.10 -11.09
N GLU A 238 3.48 22.34 -10.59
CA GLU A 238 2.38 22.95 -9.81
C GLU A 238 1.25 23.41 -10.69
N HIS A 239 0.01 23.15 -10.32
CA HIS A 239 -1.19 23.64 -11.00
C HIS A 239 -2.21 24.21 -10.00
N ASP A 240 -3.02 25.17 -10.44
CA ASP A 240 -4.03 25.79 -9.57
C ASP A 240 -5.11 24.78 -9.13
N ASP A 241 -5.33 23.74 -9.93
CA ASP A 241 -6.26 22.63 -9.64
C ASP A 241 -5.61 21.49 -8.83
N ASP A 242 -4.36 21.66 -8.36
CA ASP A 242 -3.72 20.65 -7.52
C ASP A 242 -4.58 20.39 -6.27
N PHE A 243 -4.87 19.11 -6.01
CA PHE A 243 -5.61 18.65 -4.85
C PHE A 243 -7.06 19.16 -4.76
N ASP A 244 -7.71 19.51 -5.89
CA ASP A 244 -9.15 19.73 -5.95
C ASP A 244 -9.92 18.40 -5.81
N TRP A 245 -9.91 17.86 -4.58
CA TRP A 245 -10.52 16.58 -4.26
C TRP A 245 -12.05 16.62 -4.33
N ASP A 246 -12.66 17.79 -4.09
CA ASP A 246 -14.11 17.97 -4.20
C ASP A 246 -14.54 17.76 -5.66
N LEU A 247 -13.86 18.39 -6.62
CA LEU A 247 -14.12 18.16 -8.05
C LEU A 247 -13.72 16.73 -8.48
N ALA A 248 -12.66 16.17 -7.90
CA ALA A 248 -12.27 14.79 -8.18
C ALA A 248 -13.34 13.78 -7.73
N VAL A 249 -14.00 14.00 -6.60
CA VAL A 249 -15.15 13.21 -6.14
C VAL A 249 -16.26 13.28 -7.19
N ASP A 250 -16.67 14.47 -7.60
CA ASP A 250 -17.76 14.67 -8.57
C ASP A 250 -17.48 14.02 -9.95
N VAL A 251 -16.21 13.88 -10.34
CA VAL A 251 -15.83 13.41 -11.69
C VAL A 251 -15.40 11.93 -11.71
N LEU A 252 -14.69 11.47 -10.69
CA LEU A 252 -14.15 10.10 -10.65
C LEU A 252 -15.18 9.10 -10.11
N LEU A 253 -16.09 9.57 -9.26
CA LEU A 253 -17.23 8.79 -8.79
C LEU A 253 -18.41 9.09 -9.72
N GLN A 254 -18.98 8.06 -10.33
CA GLN A 254 -20.11 8.23 -11.26
C GLN A 254 -21.40 8.60 -10.50
N ASP A 255 -21.53 8.03 -9.31
CA ASP A 255 -22.50 8.34 -8.27
C ASP A 255 -21.86 7.97 -6.92
N GLU A 256 -22.60 8.15 -5.83
CA GLU A 256 -22.17 7.79 -4.48
C GLU A 256 -23.14 6.78 -3.84
N ASP A 257 -23.87 6.01 -4.66
CA ASP A 257 -24.96 5.16 -4.18
C ASP A 257 -24.45 4.03 -3.28
N ILE A 258 -23.19 3.58 -3.49
CA ILE A 258 -22.53 2.62 -2.61
C ILE A 258 -22.44 3.08 -1.16
N LEU A 259 -22.45 4.40 -0.90
CA LEU A 259 -22.40 4.94 0.46
C LEU A 259 -23.71 4.68 1.24
N HIS A 260 -24.82 4.42 0.56
CA HIS A 260 -26.06 4.02 1.22
C HIS A 260 -25.92 2.70 2.00
N LEU A 261 -24.96 1.84 1.63
CA LEU A 261 -24.69 0.56 2.29
C LEU A 261 -24.15 0.71 3.73
N PHE A 262 -23.71 1.90 4.13
CA PHE A 262 -23.27 2.19 5.49
C PHE A 262 -24.44 2.56 6.43
N SER A 263 -25.62 2.87 5.89
CA SER A 263 -26.77 3.24 6.69
C SER A 263 -27.53 2.00 7.16
N GLU A 264 -27.57 1.78 8.48
CA GLU A 264 -28.37 0.68 9.06
C GLU A 264 -29.86 0.81 8.73
N GLN A 265 -30.34 2.03 8.48
CA GLN A 265 -31.74 2.27 8.12
C GLN A 265 -32.08 1.80 6.70
N LEU A 266 -31.07 1.51 5.90
CA LEU A 266 -31.17 1.04 4.52
C LEU A 266 -30.64 -0.39 4.37
N ASP A 267 -30.45 -1.15 5.47
CA ASP A 267 -30.07 -2.57 5.39
C ASP A 267 -31.05 -3.34 4.47
N GLY A 268 -30.53 -4.08 3.49
CA GLY A 268 -31.31 -4.77 2.45
C GLY A 268 -31.39 -3.99 1.13
N ILE A 269 -30.97 -2.71 1.10
CA ILE A 269 -30.94 -1.91 -0.13
C ILE A 269 -29.97 -2.50 -1.15
N GLU A 270 -28.98 -3.30 -0.77
CA GLU A 270 -28.05 -3.94 -1.69
C GLU A 270 -28.72 -4.91 -2.68
N ASP A 271 -29.89 -5.46 -2.33
CA ASP A 271 -30.66 -6.36 -3.18
C ASP A 271 -31.44 -5.57 -4.24
N PRO A 272 -31.19 -5.81 -5.55
CA PRO A 272 -31.91 -5.14 -6.64
C PRO A 272 -33.43 -5.39 -6.66
N GLU A 273 -33.91 -6.42 -5.94
CA GLU A 273 -35.34 -6.71 -5.82
C GLU A 273 -36.02 -5.97 -4.65
N SER A 274 -35.27 -5.27 -3.79
CA SER A 274 -35.86 -4.47 -2.70
C SER A 274 -36.57 -3.21 -3.22
N GLU A 275 -37.64 -2.79 -2.53
CA GLU A 275 -38.43 -1.61 -2.95
C GLU A 275 -37.58 -0.33 -2.92
N GLU A 276 -36.75 -0.19 -1.89
CA GLU A 276 -35.81 0.91 -1.71
C GLU A 276 -34.79 0.95 -2.85
N ASN A 277 -34.15 -0.17 -3.20
CA ASN A 277 -33.20 -0.22 -4.31
C ASN A 277 -33.84 0.19 -5.62
N GLN A 278 -35.01 -0.37 -5.96
CA GLN A 278 -35.72 -0.03 -7.21
C GLN A 278 -36.13 1.45 -7.27
N ARG A 279 -36.45 2.03 -6.11
CA ARG A 279 -36.79 3.45 -5.99
C ARG A 279 -35.58 4.34 -6.24
N PHE A 280 -34.42 4.02 -5.66
CA PHE A 280 -33.19 4.79 -5.82
C PHE A 280 -32.41 4.45 -7.09
N ARG A 281 -32.68 3.29 -7.69
CA ARG A 281 -32.03 2.71 -8.88
C ARG A 281 -30.54 2.43 -8.72
N ILE A 282 -30.13 2.01 -7.52
CA ILE A 282 -28.71 1.80 -7.20
C ILE A 282 -28.12 0.57 -7.92
N GLY A 283 -28.91 -0.48 -8.19
CA GLY A 283 -28.42 -1.69 -8.86
C GLY A 283 -27.97 -2.81 -7.89
N ASP A 284 -27.25 -3.81 -8.38
CA ASP A 284 -26.89 -5.01 -7.58
C ASP A 284 -25.61 -4.77 -6.77
N TYR A 285 -25.77 -4.39 -5.51
CA TYR A 285 -24.68 -4.14 -4.56
C TYR A 285 -24.48 -5.28 -3.55
N ARG A 286 -25.12 -6.44 -3.76
CA ARG A 286 -24.83 -7.63 -2.94
C ARG A 286 -23.36 -8.02 -3.09
N PRO A 287 -22.67 -8.48 -2.02
CA PRO A 287 -21.23 -8.77 -2.08
C PRO A 287 -20.82 -9.69 -3.25
N GLU A 288 -21.66 -10.65 -3.65
CA GLU A 288 -21.35 -11.57 -4.77
C GLU A 288 -21.34 -10.89 -6.15
N ALA A 289 -21.90 -9.68 -6.24
CA ALA A 289 -21.95 -8.87 -7.45
C ALA A 289 -20.84 -7.81 -7.52
N TRP A 290 -20.08 -7.56 -6.44
CA TRP A 290 -19.12 -6.44 -6.35
C TRP A 290 -18.01 -6.45 -7.39
N PHE A 291 -17.69 -7.61 -7.96
CA PHE A 291 -16.67 -7.76 -9.00
C PHE A 291 -17.26 -7.86 -10.41
N ARG A 292 -18.59 -7.73 -10.54
CA ARG A 292 -19.26 -7.68 -11.85
C ARG A 292 -19.14 -6.26 -12.40
N PRO A 293 -18.78 -6.12 -13.68
CA PRO A 293 -18.70 -4.81 -14.30
C PRO A 293 -20.04 -4.08 -14.30
N PHE A 294 -20.01 -2.76 -14.12
CA PHE A 294 -21.14 -1.89 -14.40
C PHE A 294 -21.54 -2.00 -15.88
N GLN A 295 -22.82 -1.73 -16.17
CA GLN A 295 -23.36 -1.88 -17.53
C GLN A 295 -22.70 -0.96 -18.56
N ASN A 296 -22.20 0.19 -18.12
CA ASN A 296 -21.53 1.19 -18.94
C ASN A 296 -19.99 1.06 -18.92
N ALA A 297 -19.44 0.10 -18.17
CA ALA A 297 -17.99 -0.06 -18.01
C ALA A 297 -17.43 -1.18 -18.89
N THR A 298 -16.18 -1.00 -19.33
CA THR A 298 -15.43 -2.08 -19.96
C THR A 298 -14.81 -2.97 -18.87
N PRO A 299 -15.08 -4.29 -18.87
CA PRO A 299 -14.51 -5.20 -17.89
C PRO A 299 -12.98 -5.21 -17.95
N ARG A 300 -12.34 -5.24 -16.79
CA ARG A 300 -10.89 -5.42 -16.71
C ARG A 300 -10.52 -6.90 -17.01
N ASP A 301 -9.31 -7.18 -17.50
CA ASP A 301 -8.84 -8.57 -17.79
C ASP A 301 -8.83 -9.51 -16.57
N GLY A 302 -9.78 -10.45 -16.45
CA GLY A 302 -9.90 -11.35 -15.29
C GLY A 302 -8.68 -12.24 -14.97
N ARG A 303 -7.65 -12.26 -15.82
CA ARG A 303 -6.40 -13.04 -15.61
C ARG A 303 -5.31 -12.27 -14.86
N ARG A 304 -5.59 -11.03 -14.42
CA ARG A 304 -4.65 -10.23 -13.62
C ARG A 304 -4.23 -10.99 -12.36
N PRO A 305 -2.93 -10.98 -12.01
CA PRO A 305 -2.45 -11.63 -10.80
C PRO A 305 -2.97 -10.89 -9.55
N PHE A 306 -2.83 -11.54 -8.40
CA PHE A 306 -2.90 -10.88 -7.10
C PHE A 306 -1.48 -10.52 -6.64
N ARG A 307 -1.37 -9.48 -5.80
CA ARG A 307 -0.15 -9.24 -5.03
C ARG A 307 0.16 -10.51 -4.21
N ARG A 308 1.44 -10.86 -4.17
CA ARG A 308 1.93 -12.06 -3.48
C ARG A 308 2.12 -11.77 -2.02
#